data_AF-A0A2E3XP37-F1
#
_entry.id   AF-A0A2E3XP37-F1
#
_cell.length_a   1.000
_cell.length_b   1.000
_cell.length_c   1.000
_cell.angle_alpha   90.00
_cell.angle_beta   90.00
_cell.angle_gamma   90.00
#
_symmetry.space_group_name_H-M   'P 1'
#
loop_
_entity.id
_entity.type
_entity.pdbx_description
1 polymer ?
#
loop_
_entity_poly.entity_id
_entity_poly.type
_entity_poly.pdbx_seq_one_letter_code
_entity_poly.pdbx_strand_id
1 'polypeptide(L)'
;MLLVRLNLRARITFLILSSLLFCPISIHSKNLYSLADLEVLQKGKSYEEYFEHARDILPSKRNEYWIEMLSSMAIDYVDELRSQKQFNSKYYKKIYELGTWPELKRDEFFQIKRNSYALSYFKSCFTKKDKEICASQMNKYWKSARKDLETGYQMASLYYGFFPGPKAMPYLGQIFHQEKDQFYCSKDITKRIFTDYILHENMQLMDPKKRKYFLDQKIGKSCWNKINPYLKEVLNQLNPIQGKSIFVALKLNEELTPIQYHEWMLRYFLQSPSPCEILNLSWNSLKDLSQNYALREKVLEKMKKRDPLPGKLFETLDHSRSQALTFHLQDSFPEYIRHYAVTCLNYLRGKGHFPYGNPTPECHELFRKSESGDKKLKSLLTDSWKKIYFNLLSPNKTALQQW
;
A
#
# COMPACT_ATOMS: atom_id res chain seq x y z
N MET A 1 -52.95 -53.29 67.46
CA MET A 1 -54.26 -52.92 66.88
C MET A 1 -54.00 -52.51 65.44
N LEU A 2 -54.17 -53.50 64.55
CA LEU A 2 -53.91 -53.44 63.12
C LEU A 2 -55.08 -52.75 62.39
N LEU A 3 -54.78 -52.25 61.20
CA LEU A 3 -55.68 -51.90 60.08
C LEU A 3 -56.47 -50.58 60.19
N VAL A 4 -56.20 -49.71 59.21
CA VAL A 4 -57.15 -49.08 58.27
C VAL A 4 -56.65 -47.69 57.87
N ARG A 5 -56.04 -47.59 56.68
CA ARG A 5 -56.23 -46.54 55.64
C ARG A 5 -55.08 -46.54 54.61
N LEU A 6 -55.12 -47.58 53.77
CA LEU A 6 -54.70 -47.50 52.37
C LEU A 6 -55.77 -46.73 51.56
N ASN A 7 -55.39 -46.24 50.38
CA ASN A 7 -56.19 -45.56 49.35
C ASN A 7 -56.29 -44.03 49.41
N LEU A 8 -55.23 -43.34 48.98
CA LEU A 8 -55.37 -42.09 48.21
C LEU A 8 -54.20 -41.79 47.26
N ARG A 9 -53.45 -42.79 46.79
CA ARG A 9 -52.29 -42.58 45.88
C ARG A 9 -52.33 -43.38 44.57
N ALA A 10 -53.43 -44.07 44.27
CA ALA A 10 -53.56 -44.94 43.10
C ALA A 10 -54.53 -44.45 42.00
N ARG A 11 -54.90 -43.15 41.99
CA ARG A 11 -55.76 -42.57 40.93
C ARG A 11 -55.17 -41.39 40.16
N ILE A 12 -53.98 -40.90 40.52
CA ILE A 12 -53.34 -39.77 39.83
C ILE A 12 -52.28 -40.24 38.82
N THR A 13 -51.78 -41.47 38.93
CA THR A 13 -50.76 -42.04 38.02
C THR A 13 -51.33 -42.69 36.76
N PHE A 14 -52.66 -42.79 36.60
CA PHE A 14 -53.29 -43.36 35.40
C PHE A 14 -53.84 -42.29 34.44
N LEU A 15 -53.80 -40.99 34.81
CA LEU A 15 -54.22 -39.87 33.96
C LEU A 15 -53.06 -39.09 33.32
N ILE A 16 -51.81 -39.38 33.69
CA ILE A 16 -50.61 -38.71 33.15
C ILE A 16 -49.91 -39.55 32.06
N LEU A 17 -50.29 -40.83 31.90
CA LEU A 17 -49.72 -41.71 30.87
C LEU A 17 -50.55 -41.82 29.57
N SER A 18 -51.65 -41.05 29.46
CA SER A 18 -52.56 -41.04 28.31
C SER A 18 -52.48 -39.76 27.45
N SER A 19 -51.71 -38.76 27.90
CA SER A 19 -51.60 -37.45 27.21
C SER A 19 -50.28 -37.25 26.43
N LEU A 20 -49.43 -38.28 26.33
CA LEU A 20 -48.13 -38.22 25.64
C LEU A 20 -48.06 -38.95 24.29
N LEU A 21 -49.20 -39.37 23.71
CA LEU A 21 -49.24 -40.14 22.46
C LEU A 21 -49.97 -39.49 21.27
N PHE A 22 -50.26 -38.19 21.32
CA PHE A 22 -50.67 -37.43 20.14
C PHE A 22 -50.02 -36.06 20.13
N CYS A 23 -48.70 -36.03 19.93
CA CYS A 23 -48.08 -34.86 19.32
C CYS A 23 -48.18 -35.09 17.81
N PRO A 24 -49.13 -34.46 17.09
CA PRO A 24 -49.11 -34.52 15.64
C PRO A 24 -47.78 -33.92 15.20
N ILE A 25 -46.89 -34.77 14.70
CA ILE A 25 -45.78 -34.32 13.87
C ILE A 25 -46.46 -33.62 12.71
N SER A 26 -46.60 -32.30 12.81
CA SER A 26 -46.96 -31.46 11.70
C SER A 26 -45.79 -31.56 10.75
N ILE A 27 -45.84 -32.54 9.87
CA ILE A 27 -45.05 -32.56 8.66
C ILE A 27 -45.57 -31.35 7.90
N HIS A 28 -44.94 -30.20 8.13
CA HIS A 28 -45.12 -29.03 7.30
C HIS A 28 -44.63 -29.46 5.92
N SER A 29 -45.56 -29.93 5.09
CA SER A 29 -45.37 -30.02 3.65
C SER A 29 -44.90 -28.64 3.24
N LYS A 30 -43.60 -28.50 2.95
CA LYS A 30 -43.07 -27.26 2.42
C LYS A 30 -43.76 -27.09 1.06
N ASN A 31 -44.77 -26.24 1.00
CA ASN A 31 -45.51 -25.97 -0.23
C ASN A 31 -44.48 -25.52 -1.27
N LEU A 32 -44.18 -26.39 -2.23
CA LEU A 32 -43.23 -26.10 -3.30
C LEU A 32 -43.91 -25.17 -4.28
N TYR A 33 -43.31 -24.02 -4.56
CA TYR A 33 -43.87 -23.05 -5.51
C TYR A 33 -43.75 -23.57 -6.93
N SER A 34 -44.77 -23.32 -7.73
CA SER A 34 -44.76 -23.54 -9.17
C SER A 34 -44.21 -22.32 -9.92
N LEU A 35 -43.99 -22.46 -11.23
CA LEU A 35 -43.59 -21.31 -12.06
C LEU A 35 -44.65 -20.20 -12.05
N ALA A 36 -45.93 -20.56 -12.07
CA ALA A 36 -47.02 -19.59 -12.02
C ALA A 36 -47.03 -18.81 -10.70
N ASP A 37 -46.72 -19.46 -9.58
CA ASP A 37 -46.61 -18.77 -8.29
C ASP A 37 -45.45 -17.76 -8.30
N LEU A 38 -44.30 -18.15 -8.87
CA LEU A 38 -43.15 -17.24 -9.04
C LEU A 38 -43.48 -16.06 -9.96
N GLU A 39 -44.27 -16.25 -11.02
CA GLU A 39 -44.73 -15.15 -11.89
C GLU A 39 -45.60 -14.14 -11.13
N VAL A 40 -46.49 -14.62 -10.25
CA VAL A 40 -47.32 -13.74 -9.41
C VAL A 40 -46.43 -12.92 -8.47
N LEU A 41 -45.45 -13.56 -7.83
CA LEU A 41 -44.50 -12.87 -6.96
C LEU A 41 -43.63 -11.87 -7.73
N GLN A 42 -43.23 -12.20 -8.97
CA GLN A 42 -42.48 -11.28 -9.82
C GLN A 42 -43.31 -10.03 -10.13
N LYS A 43 -44.55 -10.21 -10.60
CA LYS A 43 -45.46 -9.09 -10.91
C LYS A 43 -45.75 -8.24 -9.67
N GLY A 44 -45.88 -8.88 -8.51
CA GLY A 44 -46.09 -8.22 -7.22
C GLY A 44 -44.83 -7.60 -6.62
N LYS A 45 -43.64 -7.82 -7.21
CA LYS A 45 -42.34 -7.41 -6.66
C LYS A 45 -42.08 -7.91 -5.23
N SER A 46 -42.59 -9.11 -4.92
CA SER A 46 -42.40 -9.76 -3.62
C SER A 46 -41.02 -10.42 -3.55
N TYR A 47 -39.95 -9.62 -3.52
CA TYR A 47 -38.58 -10.14 -3.72
C TYR A 47 -38.12 -11.18 -2.70
N GLU A 48 -38.39 -10.96 -1.41
CA GLU A 48 -37.89 -11.87 -0.36
C GLU A 48 -38.51 -13.26 -0.52
N GLU A 49 -39.85 -13.32 -0.63
CA GLU A 49 -40.58 -14.55 -0.87
C GLU A 49 -40.17 -15.19 -2.20
N TYR A 50 -40.02 -14.38 -3.26
CA TYR A 50 -39.55 -14.88 -4.56
C TYR A 50 -38.21 -15.59 -4.42
N PHE A 51 -37.21 -14.99 -3.77
CA PHE A 51 -35.88 -15.62 -3.64
C PHE A 51 -35.85 -16.80 -2.68
N GLU A 52 -36.74 -16.86 -1.69
CA GLU A 52 -36.88 -18.04 -0.82
C GLU A 52 -37.39 -19.26 -1.59
N HIS A 53 -38.26 -19.03 -2.57
CA HIS A 53 -38.96 -20.08 -3.31
C HIS A 53 -38.48 -20.28 -4.76
N ALA A 54 -37.64 -19.39 -5.31
CA ALA A 54 -37.18 -19.45 -6.70
C ALA A 54 -36.52 -20.79 -7.06
N ARG A 55 -35.88 -21.44 -6.08
CA ARG A 55 -35.19 -22.73 -6.27
C ARG A 55 -36.03 -23.96 -5.92
N ASP A 56 -37.28 -23.78 -5.48
CA ASP A 56 -38.23 -24.89 -5.33
C ASP A 56 -38.56 -25.53 -6.69
N ILE A 57 -38.39 -24.77 -7.78
CA ILE A 57 -38.43 -25.31 -9.15
C ILE A 57 -37.30 -26.33 -9.34
N LEU A 58 -37.67 -27.54 -9.74
CA LEU A 58 -36.73 -28.62 -10.05
C LEU A 58 -35.71 -28.16 -11.11
N PRO A 59 -34.41 -28.53 -10.98
CA PRO A 59 -33.39 -28.13 -11.95
C PRO A 59 -33.74 -28.42 -13.42
N SER A 60 -34.41 -29.53 -13.70
CA SER A 60 -34.85 -29.90 -15.06
C SER A 60 -35.97 -29.01 -15.62
N LYS A 61 -36.65 -28.24 -14.77
CA LYS A 61 -37.73 -27.31 -15.14
C LYS A 61 -37.30 -25.84 -15.16
N ARG A 62 -36.03 -25.55 -14.86
CA ARG A 62 -35.45 -24.20 -14.93
C ARG A 62 -35.06 -23.88 -16.37
N ASN A 63 -36.05 -23.49 -17.15
CA ASN A 63 -35.89 -23.05 -18.53
C ASN A 63 -35.45 -21.59 -18.61
N GLU A 64 -35.26 -21.08 -19.82
CA GLU A 64 -34.87 -19.69 -20.08
C GLU A 64 -35.82 -18.69 -19.43
N TYR A 65 -37.13 -18.95 -19.49
CA TYR A 65 -38.14 -18.10 -18.86
C TYR A 65 -37.94 -17.94 -17.35
N TRP A 66 -37.69 -19.04 -16.63
CA TRP A 66 -37.36 -18.95 -15.19
C TRP A 66 -36.07 -18.17 -14.93
N ILE A 67 -35.05 -18.32 -15.80
CA ILE A 67 -33.78 -17.58 -15.68
C ILE A 67 -34.02 -16.08 -15.89
N GLU A 68 -34.85 -15.69 -16.86
CA GLU A 68 -35.24 -14.30 -17.11
C GLU A 68 -35.96 -13.70 -15.91
N MET A 69 -36.95 -14.41 -15.34
CA MET A 69 -37.65 -13.96 -14.15
C MET A 69 -36.70 -13.78 -12.96
N LEU A 70 -35.82 -14.77 -12.72
CA LEU A 70 -34.83 -14.71 -11.66
C LEU A 70 -33.89 -13.52 -11.82
N SER A 71 -33.43 -13.26 -13.03
CA SER A 71 -32.48 -12.18 -13.34
C SER A 71 -33.15 -10.82 -13.19
N SER A 72 -34.36 -10.65 -13.73
CA SER A 72 -35.19 -9.45 -13.56
C SER A 72 -35.43 -9.15 -12.08
N MET A 73 -35.88 -10.13 -11.30
CA MET A 73 -36.13 -9.95 -9.87
C MET A 73 -34.87 -9.56 -9.11
N ALA A 74 -33.73 -10.17 -9.43
CA ALA A 74 -32.45 -9.86 -8.78
C ALA A 74 -31.96 -8.45 -9.11
N ILE A 75 -32.12 -8.00 -10.36
CA ILE A 75 -31.77 -6.65 -10.79
C ILE A 75 -32.69 -5.62 -10.12
N ASP A 76 -33.99 -5.83 -10.19
CA ASP A 76 -35.00 -4.92 -9.63
C ASP A 76 -34.88 -4.80 -8.11
N TYR A 77 -34.63 -5.91 -7.42
CA TYR A 77 -34.37 -5.91 -5.98
C TYR A 77 -33.16 -5.05 -5.62
N VAL A 78 -32.06 -5.19 -6.37
CA VAL A 78 -30.86 -4.37 -6.13
C VAL A 78 -31.14 -2.90 -6.42
N ASP A 79 -31.84 -2.58 -7.50
CA ASP A 79 -32.19 -1.19 -7.83
C ASP A 79 -33.13 -0.56 -6.80
N GLU A 80 -34.10 -1.31 -6.31
CA GLU A 80 -34.99 -0.86 -5.24
C GLU A 80 -34.21 -0.54 -3.96
N LEU A 81 -33.38 -1.47 -3.49
CA LEU A 81 -32.56 -1.26 -2.29
C LEU A 81 -31.63 -0.04 -2.44
N ARG A 82 -31.07 0.18 -3.64
CA ARG A 82 -30.24 1.36 -3.92
C ARG A 82 -31.06 2.65 -3.91
N SER A 83 -32.23 2.66 -4.53
CA SER A 83 -33.11 3.82 -4.59
C SER A 83 -33.54 4.27 -3.18
N GLN A 84 -33.81 3.30 -2.31
CA GLN A 84 -34.16 3.49 -0.90
C GLN A 84 -32.92 3.69 0.00
N LYS A 85 -31.71 3.69 -0.56
CA LYS A 85 -30.42 3.82 0.16
C LYS A 85 -30.25 2.80 1.30
N GLN A 86 -30.79 1.60 1.13
CA GLN A 86 -30.77 0.55 2.15
C GLN A 86 -29.43 -0.21 2.15
N PHE A 87 -28.36 0.42 2.62
CA PHE A 87 -27.00 -0.13 2.64
C PHE A 87 -26.62 -0.77 3.98
N ASN A 88 -27.40 -1.74 4.46
CA ASN A 88 -27.13 -2.41 5.72
C ASN A 88 -26.68 -3.87 5.55
N SER A 89 -26.21 -4.47 6.65
CA SER A 89 -25.62 -5.81 6.66
C SER A 89 -26.60 -6.92 6.26
N LYS A 90 -27.89 -6.77 6.58
CA LYS A 90 -28.94 -7.74 6.21
C LYS A 90 -29.01 -7.87 4.68
N TYR A 91 -29.24 -6.75 4.00
CA TYR A 91 -29.39 -6.73 2.54
C TYR A 91 -28.09 -7.04 1.81
N TYR A 92 -26.94 -6.58 2.34
CA TYR A 92 -25.65 -6.97 1.79
C TYR A 92 -25.44 -8.49 1.81
N LYS A 93 -25.78 -9.18 2.90
CA LYS A 93 -25.66 -10.64 2.98
C LYS A 93 -26.54 -11.33 1.93
N LYS A 94 -27.79 -10.90 1.77
CA LYS A 94 -28.71 -11.44 0.75
C LYS A 94 -28.15 -11.24 -0.66
N ILE A 95 -27.72 -10.03 -1.02
CA ILE A 95 -27.11 -9.75 -2.34
C ILE A 95 -25.81 -10.53 -2.56
N TYR A 96 -24.99 -10.67 -1.51
CA TYR A 96 -23.78 -11.49 -1.56
C TYR A 96 -24.12 -12.96 -1.86
N GLU A 97 -25.14 -13.50 -1.18
CA GLU A 97 -25.63 -14.87 -1.37
C GLU A 97 -26.21 -15.08 -2.77
N LEU A 98 -27.06 -14.18 -3.27
CA LEU A 98 -27.60 -14.23 -4.62
C LEU A 98 -26.48 -14.27 -5.66
N GLY A 99 -25.38 -13.54 -5.44
CA GLY A 99 -24.19 -13.59 -6.29
C GLY A 99 -23.45 -14.93 -6.32
N THR A 100 -23.79 -15.88 -5.44
CA THR A 100 -23.25 -17.24 -5.47
C THR A 100 -24.07 -18.19 -6.36
N TRP A 101 -25.26 -17.76 -6.79
CA TRP A 101 -26.14 -18.58 -7.63
C TRP A 101 -25.56 -18.68 -9.05
N PRO A 102 -25.39 -19.89 -9.63
CA PRO A 102 -24.75 -20.04 -10.95
C PRO A 102 -25.40 -19.25 -12.08
N GLU A 103 -26.72 -19.05 -11.99
CA GLU A 103 -27.51 -18.31 -12.98
C GLU A 103 -27.20 -16.82 -12.90
N LEU A 104 -27.33 -16.23 -11.71
CA LEU A 104 -27.01 -14.82 -11.46
C LEU A 104 -25.50 -14.50 -11.55
N LYS A 105 -24.63 -15.49 -11.31
CA LYS A 105 -23.18 -15.32 -11.47
C LYS A 105 -22.79 -15.09 -12.94
N ARG A 106 -23.55 -15.66 -13.88
CA ARG A 106 -23.34 -15.51 -15.32
C ARG A 106 -24.05 -14.29 -15.91
N ASP A 107 -25.09 -13.79 -15.24
CA ASP A 107 -25.81 -12.59 -15.66
C ASP A 107 -24.95 -11.33 -15.50
N GLU A 108 -24.64 -10.67 -16.63
CA GLU A 108 -23.75 -9.51 -16.64
C GLU A 108 -24.39 -8.28 -15.97
N PHE A 109 -25.68 -8.05 -16.20
CA PHE A 109 -26.40 -6.88 -15.69
C PHE A 109 -26.53 -6.96 -14.18
N PHE A 110 -26.91 -8.12 -13.65
CA PHE A 110 -26.94 -8.38 -12.22
C PHE A 110 -25.55 -8.21 -11.60
N GLN A 111 -24.47 -8.73 -12.20
CA GLN A 111 -23.12 -8.54 -11.64
C GLN A 111 -22.72 -7.05 -11.59
N ILE A 112 -23.06 -6.25 -12.61
CA ILE A 112 -22.82 -4.79 -12.61
C ILE A 112 -23.59 -4.13 -11.46
N LYS A 113 -24.88 -4.43 -11.32
CA LYS A 113 -25.74 -3.85 -10.26
C LYS A 113 -25.27 -4.28 -8.87
N ARG A 114 -24.91 -5.55 -8.71
CA ARG A 114 -24.35 -6.14 -7.49
C ARG A 114 -23.06 -5.44 -7.07
N ASN A 115 -22.11 -5.25 -7.99
CA ASN A 115 -20.85 -4.54 -7.74
C ASN A 115 -21.11 -3.10 -7.28
N SER A 116 -22.03 -2.41 -7.96
CA SER A 116 -22.39 -1.03 -7.62
C SER A 116 -23.09 -0.90 -6.25
N TYR A 117 -23.97 -1.85 -5.91
CA TYR A 117 -24.54 -1.94 -4.57
C TYR A 117 -23.47 -2.23 -3.52
N ALA A 118 -22.60 -3.21 -3.76
CA ALA A 118 -21.54 -3.60 -2.82
C ALA A 118 -20.60 -2.44 -2.51
N LEU A 119 -20.23 -1.64 -3.51
CA LEU A 119 -19.43 -0.43 -3.29
C LEU A 119 -20.16 0.59 -2.40
N SER A 120 -21.44 0.82 -2.65
CA SER A 120 -22.27 1.74 -1.85
C SER A 120 -22.38 1.26 -0.40
N TYR A 121 -22.55 -0.06 -0.22
CA TYR A 121 -22.49 -0.70 1.09
C TYR A 121 -21.15 -0.50 1.77
N PHE A 122 -20.03 -0.80 1.12
CA PHE A 122 -18.70 -0.65 1.74
C PHE A 122 -18.39 0.82 2.05
N LYS A 123 -18.81 1.75 1.21
CA LYS A 123 -18.68 3.20 1.49
C LYS A 123 -19.39 3.58 2.78
N SER A 124 -20.60 3.07 3.01
CA SER A 124 -21.33 3.28 4.28
C SER A 124 -20.77 2.45 5.45
N CYS A 125 -20.18 1.29 5.16
CA CYS A 125 -19.61 0.41 6.17
C CYS A 125 -18.34 1.02 6.79
N PHE A 126 -17.42 1.54 5.97
CA PHE A 126 -16.15 2.09 6.44
C PHE A 126 -16.29 3.35 7.30
N THR A 127 -17.42 4.06 7.23
CA THR A 127 -17.69 5.21 8.11
C THR A 127 -18.13 4.80 9.53
N LYS A 128 -18.33 3.50 9.78
CA LYS A 128 -18.68 2.98 11.12
C LYS A 128 -17.42 2.64 11.91
N LYS A 129 -17.58 2.44 13.23
CA LYS A 129 -16.45 2.15 14.14
C LYS A 129 -15.67 0.88 13.74
N ASP A 130 -16.34 -0.13 13.17
CA ASP A 130 -15.74 -1.45 12.88
C ASP A 130 -15.21 -1.57 11.43
N LYS A 131 -14.37 -0.61 11.01
CA LYS A 131 -13.82 -0.54 9.65
C LYS A 131 -13.03 -1.80 9.23
N GLU A 132 -12.42 -2.52 10.16
CA GLU A 132 -11.68 -3.76 9.91
C GLU A 132 -12.61 -4.90 9.49
N ILE A 133 -13.81 -4.97 10.08
CA ILE A 133 -14.83 -5.96 9.69
C ILE A 133 -15.27 -5.67 8.24
N CYS A 134 -15.50 -4.40 7.91
CA CYS A 134 -15.83 -3.97 6.55
C CYS A 134 -14.72 -4.33 5.56
N ALA A 135 -13.46 -4.10 5.92
CA ALA A 135 -12.30 -4.48 5.11
C ALA A 135 -12.25 -6.00 4.85
N SER A 136 -12.53 -6.82 5.87
CA SER A 136 -12.58 -8.29 5.73
C SER A 136 -13.72 -8.72 4.80
N GLN A 137 -14.91 -8.13 4.94
CA GLN A 137 -16.05 -8.40 4.08
C GLN A 137 -15.77 -8.00 2.62
N MET A 138 -15.14 -6.86 2.39
CA MET A 138 -14.76 -6.38 1.06
C MET A 138 -13.74 -7.29 0.40
N ASN A 139 -12.72 -7.73 1.14
CA ASN A 139 -11.76 -8.72 0.65
C ASN A 139 -12.44 -10.04 0.26
N LYS A 140 -13.40 -10.52 1.08
CA LYS A 140 -14.18 -11.73 0.78
C LYS A 140 -15.07 -11.54 -0.45
N TYR A 141 -15.72 -10.39 -0.57
CA TYR A 141 -16.52 -10.02 -1.73
C TYR A 141 -15.68 -10.10 -3.01
N TRP A 142 -14.54 -9.39 -3.04
CA TRP A 142 -13.68 -9.29 -4.22
C TRP A 142 -13.14 -10.64 -4.71
N LYS A 143 -12.94 -11.61 -3.82
CA LYS A 143 -12.52 -12.97 -4.19
C LYS A 143 -13.54 -13.71 -5.06
N SER A 144 -14.83 -13.40 -4.91
CA SER A 144 -15.95 -14.07 -5.60
C SER A 144 -16.63 -13.20 -6.65
N ALA A 145 -16.41 -11.89 -6.62
CA ALA A 145 -17.01 -10.94 -7.54
C ALA A 145 -16.44 -11.07 -8.95
N ARG A 146 -17.26 -10.69 -9.94
CA ARG A 146 -16.75 -10.37 -11.28
C ARG A 146 -15.78 -9.19 -11.14
N LYS A 147 -14.56 -9.39 -11.61
CA LYS A 147 -13.49 -8.41 -11.57
C LYS A 147 -13.55 -7.60 -12.85
N ASP A 148 -14.22 -6.48 -12.81
CA ASP A 148 -14.12 -5.42 -13.81
C ASP A 148 -13.22 -4.29 -13.28
N LEU A 149 -12.70 -3.50 -14.21
CA LEU A 149 -11.66 -2.51 -13.93
C LEU A 149 -12.18 -1.33 -13.11
N GLU A 150 -13.35 -0.80 -13.47
CA GLU A 150 -13.93 0.35 -12.77
C GLU A 150 -14.24 -0.02 -11.32
N THR A 151 -14.87 -1.18 -11.09
CA THR A 151 -15.13 -1.68 -9.74
C THR A 151 -13.82 -1.92 -8.99
N GLY A 152 -12.81 -2.55 -9.62
CA GLY A 152 -11.51 -2.78 -9.00
C GLY A 152 -10.82 -1.47 -8.59
N TYR A 153 -10.85 -0.45 -9.45
CA TYR A 153 -10.34 0.89 -9.15
C TYR A 153 -11.10 1.56 -8.01
N GLN A 154 -12.43 1.57 -8.05
CA GLN A 154 -13.27 2.17 -7.00
C GLN A 154 -13.07 1.48 -5.66
N MET A 155 -12.95 0.15 -5.66
CA MET A 155 -12.64 -0.65 -4.48
C MET A 155 -11.25 -0.35 -3.92
N ALA A 156 -10.24 -0.29 -4.79
CA ALA A 156 -8.88 0.08 -4.39
C ALA A 156 -8.85 1.48 -3.76
N SER A 157 -9.50 2.45 -4.39
CA SER A 157 -9.56 3.83 -3.92
C SER A 157 -10.28 3.95 -2.59
N LEU A 158 -11.42 3.25 -2.43
CA LEU A 158 -12.16 3.22 -1.19
C LEU A 158 -11.32 2.59 -0.07
N TYR A 159 -10.74 1.41 -0.31
CA TYR A 159 -9.92 0.71 0.69
C TYR A 159 -8.72 1.55 1.12
N TYR A 160 -7.98 2.11 0.17
CA TYR A 160 -6.77 2.90 0.45
C TYR A 160 -7.08 4.20 1.20
N GLY A 161 -8.26 4.80 0.97
CA GLY A 161 -8.70 5.99 1.72
C GLY A 161 -8.83 5.76 3.23
N PHE A 162 -9.10 4.52 3.66
CA PHE A 162 -9.21 4.16 5.08
C PHE A 162 -7.98 3.39 5.60
N PHE A 163 -7.30 2.65 4.73
CA PHE A 163 -6.12 1.85 5.05
C PHE A 163 -5.01 2.09 4.01
N PRO A 164 -4.32 3.25 4.07
CA PRO A 164 -3.21 3.53 3.17
C PRO A 164 -2.14 2.42 3.28
N GLY A 165 -1.66 1.97 2.13
CA GLY A 165 -0.58 1.00 2.03
C GLY A 165 -0.81 -0.11 0.99
N PRO A 166 0.02 -1.15 1.02
CA PRO A 166 0.13 -2.14 -0.05
C PRO A 166 -1.07 -3.08 -0.17
N LYS A 167 -1.91 -3.15 0.88
CA LYS A 167 -3.06 -4.08 0.95
C LYS A 167 -4.18 -3.74 -0.04
N ALA A 168 -4.16 -2.56 -0.66
CA ALA A 168 -5.07 -2.18 -1.74
C ALA A 168 -4.68 -2.76 -3.11
N MET A 169 -3.44 -3.23 -3.28
CA MET A 169 -2.91 -3.76 -4.55
C MET A 169 -3.77 -4.87 -5.19
N PRO A 170 -4.35 -5.84 -4.45
CA PRO A 170 -5.13 -6.94 -5.05
C PRO A 170 -6.38 -6.49 -5.84
N TYR A 171 -6.91 -5.30 -5.56
CA TYR A 171 -8.06 -4.75 -6.29
C TYR A 171 -7.67 -4.20 -7.67
N LEU A 172 -6.41 -3.81 -7.84
CA LEU A 172 -5.87 -3.23 -9.07
C LEU A 172 -5.21 -4.25 -10.00
N GLY A 173 -5.21 -5.54 -9.64
CA GLY A 173 -4.43 -6.57 -10.34
C GLY A 173 -4.65 -6.61 -11.85
N GLN A 174 -5.89 -6.45 -12.34
CA GLN A 174 -6.16 -6.44 -13.78
C GLN A 174 -5.72 -5.14 -14.47
N ILE A 175 -5.83 -4.00 -13.78
CA ILE A 175 -5.46 -2.67 -14.31
C ILE A 175 -3.99 -2.64 -14.72
N PHE A 176 -3.12 -3.28 -13.95
CA PHE A 176 -1.69 -3.24 -14.21
C PHE A 176 -1.24 -4.00 -15.46
N HIS A 177 -2.07 -4.87 -16.04
CA HIS A 177 -1.70 -5.72 -17.17
C HIS A 177 -2.42 -5.43 -18.49
N GLN A 178 -3.48 -4.63 -18.48
CA GLN A 178 -4.28 -4.38 -19.70
C GLN A 178 -3.83 -3.12 -20.44
N GLU A 179 -3.51 -3.27 -21.73
CA GLU A 179 -3.02 -2.16 -22.56
C GLU A 179 -4.06 -1.06 -22.79
N LYS A 180 -5.35 -1.42 -22.83
CA LYS A 180 -6.46 -0.49 -23.07
C LYS A 180 -6.74 0.42 -21.88
N ASP A 181 -6.16 0.11 -20.73
CA ASP A 181 -6.59 0.65 -19.43
C ASP A 181 -5.52 1.51 -18.76
N GLN A 182 -4.61 2.05 -19.58
CA GLN A 182 -3.63 3.07 -19.21
C GLN A 182 -4.24 4.28 -18.50
N PHE A 183 -5.53 4.54 -18.74
CA PHE A 183 -6.29 5.57 -18.04
C PHE A 183 -6.20 5.41 -16.51
N TYR A 184 -6.42 4.20 -15.98
CA TYR A 184 -6.37 3.97 -14.54
C TYR A 184 -4.96 4.02 -13.98
N CYS A 185 -3.95 3.58 -14.76
CA CYS A 185 -2.53 3.69 -14.39
C CYS A 185 -2.07 5.13 -14.21
N SER A 186 -2.67 6.07 -14.96
CA SER A 186 -2.35 7.49 -14.85
C SER A 186 -2.92 8.17 -13.60
N LYS A 187 -3.86 7.53 -12.89
CA LYS A 187 -4.51 8.09 -11.70
C LYS A 187 -3.56 8.09 -10.50
N ASP A 188 -3.62 9.15 -9.70
CA ASP A 188 -2.73 9.34 -8.56
C ASP A 188 -2.87 8.26 -7.50
N ILE A 189 -4.10 7.79 -7.25
CA ILE A 189 -4.36 6.71 -6.29
C ILE A 189 -3.68 5.40 -6.72
N THR A 190 -3.74 5.06 -8.01
CA THR A 190 -3.08 3.88 -8.59
C THR A 190 -1.57 3.97 -8.43
N LYS A 191 -1.00 5.13 -8.77
CA LYS A 191 0.44 5.42 -8.61
C LYS A 191 0.87 5.24 -7.15
N ARG A 192 0.16 5.84 -6.20
CA ARG A 192 0.43 5.73 -4.75
C ARG A 192 0.35 4.30 -4.23
N ILE A 193 -0.71 3.57 -4.57
CA ILE A 193 -0.87 2.17 -4.17
C ILE A 193 0.29 1.32 -4.71
N PHE A 194 0.67 1.50 -5.98
CA PHE A 194 1.80 0.77 -6.56
C PHE A 194 3.13 1.13 -5.90
N THR A 195 3.35 2.41 -5.58
CA THR A 195 4.54 2.86 -4.86
C THR A 195 4.64 2.21 -3.47
N ASP A 196 3.56 2.22 -2.70
CA ASP A 196 3.52 1.60 -1.37
C ASP A 196 3.74 0.08 -1.46
N TYR A 197 3.19 -0.54 -2.51
CA TYR A 197 3.42 -1.95 -2.81
C TYR A 197 4.90 -2.25 -3.06
N ILE A 198 5.56 -1.51 -3.96
CA ILE A 198 6.99 -1.69 -4.25
C ILE A 198 7.86 -1.45 -3.02
N LEU A 199 7.55 -0.42 -2.22
CA LEU A 199 8.29 -0.13 -0.99
C LEU A 199 8.16 -1.26 0.06
N HIS A 200 6.98 -1.89 0.16
CA HIS A 200 6.75 -2.96 1.11
C HIS A 200 7.42 -4.29 0.72
N GLU A 201 7.55 -4.57 -0.57
CA GLU A 201 8.07 -5.84 -1.08
C GLU A 201 9.58 -6.03 -0.85
N ASN A 202 10.30 -4.98 -0.45
CA ASN A 202 11.73 -5.04 -0.13
C ASN A 202 12.56 -5.70 -1.25
N MET A 203 12.37 -5.26 -2.49
CA MET A 203 12.97 -5.86 -3.69
C MET A 203 14.49 -6.05 -3.61
N GLN A 204 15.19 -5.22 -2.84
CA GLN A 204 16.63 -5.33 -2.59
C GLN A 204 17.05 -6.61 -1.86
N LEU A 205 16.14 -7.25 -1.11
CA LEU A 205 16.38 -8.50 -0.39
C LEU A 205 16.04 -9.73 -1.25
N MET A 206 15.36 -9.54 -2.38
CA MET A 206 15.05 -10.63 -3.31
C MET A 206 16.31 -11.05 -4.07
N ASP A 207 16.34 -12.32 -4.48
CA ASP A 207 17.30 -12.86 -5.44
C ASP A 207 17.36 -11.97 -6.70
N PRO A 208 18.54 -11.42 -7.06
CA PRO A 208 18.71 -10.56 -8.23
C PRO A 208 18.09 -11.12 -9.51
N LYS A 209 18.16 -12.46 -9.71
CA LYS A 209 17.61 -13.12 -10.90
C LYS A 209 16.08 -13.11 -10.95
N LYS A 210 15.42 -12.98 -9.80
CA LYS A 210 13.96 -13.01 -9.66
C LYS A 210 13.31 -11.62 -9.66
N ARG A 211 14.07 -10.55 -9.43
CA ARG A 211 13.51 -9.19 -9.28
C ARG A 211 12.81 -8.69 -10.54
N LYS A 212 13.41 -8.91 -11.72
CA LYS A 212 12.81 -8.49 -13.00
C LYS A 212 11.53 -9.28 -13.28
N TYR A 213 11.58 -10.60 -13.11
CA TYR A 213 10.40 -11.45 -13.22
C TYR A 213 9.29 -11.03 -12.25
N PHE A 214 9.62 -10.75 -10.98
CA PHE A 214 8.66 -10.25 -10.00
C PHE A 214 7.98 -8.98 -10.51
N LEU A 215 8.73 -8.01 -11.00
CA LEU A 215 8.18 -6.75 -11.48
C LEU A 215 7.28 -6.95 -12.72
N ASP A 216 7.73 -7.75 -13.69
CA ASP A 216 6.98 -8.05 -14.93
C ASP A 216 5.67 -8.79 -14.64
N GLN A 217 5.62 -9.61 -13.58
CA GLN A 217 4.40 -10.28 -13.10
C GLN A 217 3.43 -9.34 -12.37
N LYS A 218 3.85 -8.13 -12.00
CA LYS A 218 3.03 -7.18 -11.24
C LYS A 218 2.57 -6.00 -12.06
N ILE A 219 3.30 -5.65 -13.12
CA ILE A 219 2.99 -4.51 -13.96
C ILE A 219 3.43 -4.74 -15.40
N GLY A 220 2.51 -4.54 -16.34
CA GLY A 220 2.78 -4.53 -17.77
C GLY A 220 3.46 -3.23 -18.21
N LYS A 221 4.16 -3.30 -19.36
CA LYS A 221 4.96 -2.20 -19.92
C LYS A 221 4.16 -0.90 -20.11
N SER A 222 2.92 -1.00 -20.58
CA SER A 222 2.03 0.15 -20.81
C SER A 222 1.75 0.94 -19.53
N CYS A 223 1.41 0.23 -18.44
CA CYS A 223 1.13 0.82 -17.14
C CYS A 223 2.41 1.34 -16.47
N TRP A 224 3.51 0.58 -16.60
CA TRP A 224 4.83 1.01 -16.12
C TRP A 224 5.22 2.38 -16.68
N ASN A 225 5.04 2.59 -17.99
CA ASN A 225 5.36 3.86 -18.63
C ASN A 225 4.55 5.06 -18.08
N LYS A 226 3.35 4.82 -17.54
CA LYS A 226 2.53 5.86 -16.88
C LYS A 226 2.94 6.12 -15.44
N ILE A 227 3.52 5.14 -14.77
CA ILE A 227 3.86 5.18 -13.34
C ILE A 227 5.33 5.57 -13.13
N ASN A 228 6.24 5.20 -14.02
CA ASN A 228 7.67 5.46 -13.87
C ASN A 228 8.04 6.94 -13.64
N PRO A 229 7.35 7.95 -14.21
CA PRO A 229 7.72 9.35 -13.97
C PRO A 229 7.45 9.73 -12.51
N TYR A 230 6.31 9.30 -11.98
CA TYR A 230 5.94 9.47 -10.58
C TYR A 230 6.92 8.74 -9.65
N LEU A 231 7.35 7.53 -9.99
CA LEU A 231 8.35 6.81 -9.18
C LEU A 231 9.70 7.55 -9.14
N LYS A 232 10.12 8.21 -10.23
CA LYS A 232 11.35 9.04 -10.25
C LYS A 232 11.20 10.25 -9.33
N GLU A 233 10.03 10.88 -9.30
CA GLU A 233 9.73 11.99 -8.37
C GLU A 233 9.77 11.53 -6.91
N VAL A 234 9.09 10.44 -6.58
CA VAL A 234 9.11 9.86 -5.23
C VAL A 234 10.53 9.47 -4.81
N LEU A 235 11.32 8.86 -5.70
CA LEU A 235 12.71 8.51 -5.41
C LEU A 235 13.58 9.72 -5.04
N ASN A 236 13.30 10.88 -5.65
CA ASN A 236 14.03 12.11 -5.38
C ASN A 236 13.68 12.73 -4.02
N GLN A 237 12.45 12.50 -3.54
CA GLN A 237 11.93 13.00 -2.26
C GLN A 237 12.31 12.10 -1.08
N LEU A 238 12.30 10.77 -1.26
CA LEU A 238 12.59 9.83 -0.18
C LEU A 238 14.06 9.90 0.28
N ASN A 239 14.28 9.56 1.56
CA ASN A 239 15.61 9.18 2.02
C ASN A 239 16.08 7.97 1.19
N PRO A 240 17.33 7.95 0.65
CA PRO A 240 17.86 6.82 -0.09
C PRO A 240 17.72 5.45 0.58
N ILE A 241 17.72 5.38 1.92
CA ILE A 241 17.51 4.13 2.66
C ILE A 241 16.08 3.59 2.48
N GLN A 242 15.08 4.48 2.44
CA GLN A 242 13.68 4.13 2.20
C GLN A 242 13.42 3.85 0.71
N GLY A 243 14.09 4.58 -0.18
CA GLY A 243 13.90 4.49 -1.63
C GLY A 243 14.53 3.28 -2.33
N LYS A 244 15.13 2.31 -1.61
CA LYS A 244 15.89 1.20 -2.21
C LYS A 244 15.08 0.37 -3.20
N SER A 245 13.86 -0.03 -2.84
CA SER A 245 13.01 -0.85 -3.71
C SER A 245 12.60 -0.11 -4.99
N ILE A 246 12.28 1.19 -4.87
CA ILE A 246 11.96 2.03 -6.05
C ILE A 246 13.18 2.18 -6.95
N PHE A 247 14.36 2.44 -6.37
CA PHE A 247 15.61 2.51 -7.12
C PHE A 247 15.86 1.21 -7.89
N VAL A 248 15.73 0.05 -7.24
CA VAL A 248 15.91 -1.26 -7.85
C VAL A 248 14.91 -1.46 -9.00
N ALA A 249 13.63 -1.14 -8.79
CA ALA A 249 12.61 -1.27 -9.83
C ALA A 249 12.91 -0.40 -11.06
N LEU A 250 13.32 0.86 -10.86
CA LEU A 250 13.69 1.76 -11.95
C LEU A 250 14.97 1.32 -12.66
N LYS A 251 15.99 0.84 -11.93
CA LYS A 251 17.22 0.30 -12.50
C LYS A 251 16.98 -0.93 -13.37
N LEU A 252 16.11 -1.83 -12.94
CA LEU A 252 15.78 -3.07 -13.69
C LEU A 252 15.07 -2.83 -15.02
N ASN A 253 14.41 -1.67 -15.17
CA ASN A 253 13.77 -1.24 -16.41
C ASN A 253 14.56 -0.16 -17.14
N GLU A 254 15.82 0.09 -16.75
CA GLU A 254 16.71 1.07 -17.40
C GLU A 254 16.12 2.49 -17.45
N GLU A 255 15.32 2.84 -16.43
CA GLU A 255 14.56 4.10 -16.38
C GLU A 255 15.36 5.28 -15.84
N LEU A 256 16.57 5.03 -15.32
CA LEU A 256 17.42 6.04 -14.72
C LEU A 256 18.44 6.53 -15.74
N THR A 257 18.47 7.83 -15.98
CA THR A 257 19.59 8.46 -16.68
C THR A 257 20.88 8.28 -15.87
N PRO A 258 22.07 8.34 -16.50
CA PRO A 258 23.34 8.26 -15.76
C PRO A 258 23.42 9.27 -14.60
N ILE A 259 22.96 10.51 -14.81
CA ILE A 259 22.97 11.53 -13.76
C ILE A 259 22.08 11.11 -12.59
N GLN A 260 20.85 10.65 -12.83
CA GLN A 260 19.93 10.21 -11.78
C GLN A 260 20.48 8.99 -11.02
N TYR A 261 21.08 8.03 -11.74
CA TYR A 261 21.70 6.86 -11.16
C TYR A 261 22.82 7.24 -10.18
N HIS A 262 23.78 8.05 -10.65
CA HIS A 262 24.95 8.43 -9.85
C HIS A 262 24.60 9.41 -8.73
N GLU A 263 23.65 10.33 -8.95
CA GLU A 263 23.13 11.21 -7.90
C GLU A 263 22.51 10.38 -6.76
N TRP A 264 21.62 9.43 -7.08
CA TRP A 264 20.99 8.60 -6.08
C TRP A 264 22.01 7.72 -5.33
N MET A 265 22.97 7.15 -6.06
CA MET A 265 24.05 6.35 -5.47
C MET A 265 24.93 7.15 -4.51
N LEU A 266 25.27 8.39 -4.87
CA LEU A 266 26.01 9.29 -3.99
C LEU A 266 25.20 9.62 -2.73
N ARG A 267 23.92 9.97 -2.88
CA ARG A 267 23.03 10.19 -1.72
C ARG A 267 22.97 8.96 -0.82
N TYR A 268 22.84 7.76 -1.40
CA TYR A 268 22.83 6.50 -0.68
C TYR A 268 24.12 6.28 0.10
N PHE A 269 25.27 6.47 -0.54
CA PHE A 269 26.59 6.35 0.07
C PHE A 269 26.76 7.30 1.26
N LEU A 270 26.33 8.56 1.10
CA LEU A 270 26.39 9.60 2.14
C LEU A 270 25.48 9.34 3.34
N GLN A 271 24.55 8.37 3.27
CA GLN A 271 23.75 7.94 4.41
C GLN A 271 24.47 6.91 5.30
N SER A 272 25.74 6.59 5.05
CA SER A 272 26.51 5.55 5.77
C SER A 272 25.78 4.19 5.81
N PRO A 273 25.33 3.66 4.66
CA PRO A 273 24.42 2.52 4.60
C PRO A 273 25.11 1.24 5.09
N SER A 274 24.39 0.25 5.62
CA SER A 274 24.95 -1.07 5.99
C SER A 274 25.44 -1.88 4.78
N PRO A 275 26.35 -2.87 4.98
CA PRO A 275 26.86 -3.70 3.89
C PRO A 275 25.73 -4.43 3.16
N CYS A 276 25.68 -4.27 1.83
CA CYS A 276 24.71 -4.91 0.94
C CYS A 276 25.14 -4.71 -0.53
N GLU A 277 24.44 -5.36 -1.47
CA GLU A 277 24.66 -5.17 -2.91
C GLU A 277 24.62 -3.69 -3.33
N ILE A 278 23.67 -2.91 -2.80
CA ILE A 278 23.53 -1.49 -3.13
C ILE A 278 24.73 -0.67 -2.65
N LEU A 279 25.36 -1.05 -1.54
CA LEU A 279 26.62 -0.40 -1.12
C LEU A 279 27.71 -0.63 -2.16
N ASN A 280 27.87 -1.85 -2.66
CA ASN A 280 28.85 -2.15 -3.71
C ASN A 280 28.57 -1.36 -4.99
N LEU A 281 27.29 -1.23 -5.38
CA LEU A 281 26.90 -0.38 -6.50
C LEU A 281 27.25 1.10 -6.26
N SER A 282 27.02 1.61 -5.05
CA SER A 282 27.34 3.00 -4.72
C SER A 282 28.85 3.26 -4.66
N TRP A 283 29.62 2.28 -4.20
CA TRP A 283 31.08 2.31 -4.20
C TRP A 283 31.63 2.36 -5.63
N ASN A 284 31.15 1.50 -6.52
CA ASN A 284 31.54 1.49 -7.93
C ASN A 284 31.10 2.77 -8.64
N SER A 285 29.89 3.26 -8.37
CA SER A 285 29.40 4.53 -8.87
C SER A 285 30.34 5.70 -8.55
N LEU A 286 30.91 5.75 -7.35
CA LEU A 286 31.92 6.76 -7.00
C LEU A 286 33.20 6.61 -7.83
N LYS A 287 33.66 5.37 -8.04
CA LYS A 287 34.81 5.10 -8.92
C LYS A 287 34.55 5.54 -10.36
N ASP A 288 33.35 5.31 -10.88
CA ASP A 288 32.96 5.76 -12.22
C ASP A 288 32.98 7.30 -12.31
N LEU A 289 32.47 7.98 -11.27
CA LEU A 289 32.51 9.45 -11.18
C LEU A 289 33.94 9.99 -11.10
N SER A 290 34.88 9.27 -10.45
CA SER A 290 36.27 9.72 -10.39
C SER A 290 36.94 9.75 -11.76
N GLN A 291 36.55 8.82 -12.63
CA GLN A 291 37.06 8.67 -14.00
C GLN A 291 36.34 9.57 -15.02
N ASN A 292 35.19 10.13 -14.69
CA ASN A 292 34.38 10.95 -15.61
C ASN A 292 34.07 12.34 -15.03
N TYR A 293 34.95 13.31 -15.35
CA TYR A 293 34.83 14.69 -14.87
C TYR A 293 33.50 15.35 -15.25
N ALA A 294 33.07 15.25 -16.51
CA ALA A 294 31.86 15.91 -17.00
C ALA A 294 30.59 15.37 -16.33
N LEU A 295 30.55 14.06 -16.06
CA LEU A 295 29.45 13.45 -15.30
C LEU A 295 29.49 13.87 -13.83
N ARG A 296 30.67 13.89 -13.22
CA ARG A 296 30.88 14.31 -11.83
C ARG A 296 30.42 15.74 -11.59
N GLU A 297 30.73 16.67 -12.49
CA GLU A 297 30.27 18.06 -12.42
C GLU A 297 28.74 18.15 -12.47
N LYS A 298 28.10 17.44 -13.41
CA LYS A 298 26.63 17.41 -13.51
C LYS A 298 25.97 16.83 -12.26
N VAL A 299 26.54 15.79 -11.66
CA VAL A 299 26.05 15.22 -10.39
C VAL A 299 26.26 16.20 -9.25
N LEU A 300 27.40 16.90 -9.18
CA LEU A 300 27.66 17.92 -8.17
C LEU A 300 26.62 19.04 -8.23
N GLU A 301 26.29 19.54 -9.42
CA GLU A 301 25.25 20.57 -9.60
C GLU A 301 23.86 20.12 -9.15
N LYS A 302 23.56 18.82 -9.23
CA LYS A 302 22.33 18.26 -8.64
C LYS A 302 22.40 18.23 -7.12
N MET A 303 23.53 17.82 -6.56
CA MET A 303 23.73 17.74 -5.12
C MET A 303 23.68 19.12 -4.45
N LYS A 304 24.27 20.16 -5.06
CA LYS A 304 24.25 21.55 -4.57
C LYS A 304 22.85 22.12 -4.35
N LYS A 305 21.85 21.60 -5.07
CA LYS A 305 20.45 22.05 -4.98
C LYS A 305 19.66 21.39 -3.85
N ARG A 306 20.29 20.47 -3.10
CA ARG A 306 19.64 19.80 -1.97
C ARG A 306 19.84 20.58 -0.68
N ASP A 307 18.76 20.71 0.07
CA ASP A 307 18.76 21.30 1.40
C ASP A 307 17.92 20.40 2.33
N PRO A 308 18.54 19.77 3.36
CA PRO A 308 19.96 19.79 3.67
C PRO A 308 20.82 18.96 2.71
N LEU A 309 22.12 19.26 2.67
CA LEU A 309 23.14 18.43 2.03
C LEU A 309 23.34 17.14 2.85
N PRO A 310 23.33 15.95 2.22
CA PRO A 310 23.54 14.69 2.93
C PRO A 310 24.94 14.58 3.56
N GLY A 311 25.04 14.44 4.89
CA GLY A 311 26.31 14.37 5.61
C GLY A 311 26.45 13.24 6.62
N LYS A 312 25.46 12.34 6.78
CA LYS A 312 25.49 11.26 7.79
C LYS A 312 26.74 10.37 7.79
N LEU A 313 27.41 10.25 6.65
CA LEU A 313 28.73 9.62 6.57
C LEU A 313 29.73 10.20 7.59
N PHE A 314 29.64 11.50 7.88
CA PHE A 314 30.52 12.21 8.80
C PHE A 314 30.14 12.04 10.27
N GLU A 315 28.91 11.66 10.58
CA GLU A 315 28.38 11.57 11.96
C GLU A 315 29.15 10.55 12.83
N THR A 316 29.53 9.42 12.25
CA THR A 316 30.10 8.30 13.01
C THR A 316 31.59 8.52 13.28
N LEU A 317 31.93 8.95 14.49
CA LEU A 317 33.31 9.24 14.93
C LEU A 317 34.18 7.99 15.12
N ASP A 318 33.60 6.79 15.19
CA ASP A 318 34.33 5.53 15.36
C ASP A 318 34.01 4.49 14.26
N HIS A 319 34.93 3.55 14.09
CA HIS A 319 35.01 2.45 13.12
C HIS A 319 35.69 2.76 11.78
N SER A 320 36.77 2.00 11.51
CA SER A 320 37.53 1.87 10.26
C SER A 320 36.71 1.95 8.97
N ARG A 321 35.44 1.53 9.02
CA ARG A 321 34.48 1.61 7.93
C ARG A 321 34.10 3.04 7.53
N SER A 322 33.71 3.89 8.48
CA SER A 322 33.33 5.28 8.20
C SER A 322 34.53 6.03 7.59
N GLN A 323 35.72 5.73 8.09
CA GLN A 323 36.97 6.24 7.55
C GLN A 323 37.23 5.74 6.12
N ALA A 324 37.09 4.43 5.86
CA ALA A 324 37.26 3.88 4.52
C ALA A 324 36.27 4.47 3.50
N LEU A 325 35.01 4.66 3.90
CA LEU A 325 34.00 5.30 3.05
C LEU A 325 34.33 6.78 2.80
N THR A 326 34.78 7.51 3.83
CA THR A 326 35.21 8.91 3.70
C THR A 326 36.43 9.03 2.79
N PHE A 327 37.40 8.13 2.89
CA PHE A 327 38.56 8.07 1.98
C PHE A 327 38.14 7.82 0.55
N HIS A 328 37.25 6.85 0.33
CA HIS A 328 36.78 6.56 -1.01
C HIS A 328 36.03 7.76 -1.61
N LEU A 329 35.19 8.44 -0.83
CA LEU A 329 34.54 9.67 -1.26
C LEU A 329 35.53 10.79 -1.55
N GLN A 330 36.56 10.97 -0.72
CA GLN A 330 37.58 11.98 -0.94
C GLN A 330 38.41 11.72 -2.19
N ASP A 331 38.86 10.48 -2.39
CA ASP A 331 39.69 10.11 -3.53
C ASP A 331 38.87 10.17 -4.85
N SER A 332 37.56 9.93 -4.77
CA SER A 332 36.69 9.82 -5.95
C SER A 332 35.88 11.08 -6.29
N PHE A 333 35.45 11.83 -5.28
CA PHE A 333 34.57 13.00 -5.42
C PHE A 333 34.88 14.10 -4.36
N PRO A 334 36.12 14.62 -4.31
CA PRO A 334 36.55 15.60 -3.31
C PRO A 334 35.77 16.93 -3.36
N GLU A 335 35.22 17.29 -4.52
CA GLU A 335 34.46 18.52 -4.74
C GLU A 335 33.20 18.58 -3.88
N TYR A 336 32.56 17.43 -3.61
CA TYR A 336 31.40 17.36 -2.72
C TYR A 336 31.77 17.74 -1.29
N ILE A 337 32.86 17.18 -0.75
CA ILE A 337 33.33 17.47 0.62
C ILE A 337 33.71 18.94 0.75
N ARG A 338 34.38 19.52 -0.27
CA ARG A 338 34.70 20.95 -0.28
C ARG A 338 33.44 21.81 -0.27
N HIS A 339 32.46 21.50 -1.12
CA HIS A 339 31.20 22.23 -1.16
C HIS A 339 30.44 22.14 0.17
N TYR A 340 30.39 20.95 0.78
CA TYR A 340 29.79 20.73 2.10
C TYR A 340 30.47 21.59 3.17
N ALA A 341 31.80 21.60 3.23
CA ALA A 341 32.57 22.40 4.18
C ALA A 341 32.35 23.92 3.99
N VAL A 342 32.38 24.42 2.75
CA VAL A 342 32.13 25.83 2.44
C VAL A 342 30.71 26.24 2.85
N THR A 343 29.73 25.40 2.53
CA THR A 343 28.32 25.64 2.88
C THR A 343 28.15 25.71 4.40
N CYS A 344 28.79 24.82 5.14
CA CYS A 344 28.80 24.91 6.59
C CYS A 344 29.44 26.22 7.10
N LEU A 345 30.64 26.57 6.64
CA LEU A 345 31.30 27.79 7.10
C LEU A 345 30.48 29.04 6.81
N ASN A 346 29.81 29.07 5.66
CA ASN A 346 28.90 30.15 5.30
C ASN A 346 27.69 30.21 6.25
N TYR A 347 27.08 29.06 6.56
CA TYR A 347 26.00 28.98 7.55
C TYR A 347 26.44 29.48 8.93
N LEU A 348 27.57 28.98 9.47
CA LEU A 348 28.11 29.41 10.77
C LEU A 348 28.49 30.89 10.82
N ARG A 349 28.75 31.52 9.67
CA ARG A 349 29.04 32.95 9.54
C ARG A 349 27.81 33.81 9.30
N GLY A 350 26.62 33.23 9.18
CA GLY A 350 25.41 33.93 8.76
C GLY A 350 25.48 34.47 7.33
N LYS A 351 26.28 33.86 6.45
CA LYS A 351 26.42 34.25 5.04
C LYS A 351 25.55 33.38 4.14
N GLY A 352 24.54 33.97 3.52
CA GLY A 352 23.65 33.30 2.57
C GLY A 352 22.20 33.24 3.07
N HIS A 353 21.36 32.51 2.34
CA HIS A 353 19.96 32.29 2.67
C HIS A 353 19.71 30.80 2.92
N PHE A 354 19.24 30.46 4.11
CA PHE A 354 19.04 29.09 4.58
C PHE A 354 17.62 28.93 5.13
N PRO A 355 16.60 28.82 4.26
CA PRO A 355 15.19 28.87 4.65
C PRO A 355 14.76 27.68 5.53
N TYR A 356 15.50 26.57 5.48
CA TYR A 356 15.20 25.34 6.22
C TYR A 356 16.16 25.08 7.41
N GLY A 357 16.94 26.08 7.83
CA GLY A 357 17.86 25.96 8.97
C GLY A 357 19.27 25.54 8.56
N ASN A 358 19.91 24.65 9.33
CA ASN A 358 21.28 24.21 9.05
C ASN A 358 21.33 23.35 7.76
N PRO A 359 21.96 23.83 6.66
CA PRO A 359 22.03 23.10 5.40
C PRO A 359 23.00 21.92 5.43
N THR A 360 23.81 21.81 6.49
CA THR A 360 24.84 20.78 6.66
C THR A 360 24.78 20.23 8.10
N PRO A 361 23.80 19.36 8.41
CA PRO A 361 23.53 18.92 9.77
C PRO A 361 24.76 18.31 10.46
N GLU A 362 25.57 17.53 9.73
CA GLU A 362 26.76 16.86 10.24
C GLU A 362 28.06 17.68 10.05
N CYS A 363 27.94 19.01 10.03
CA CYS A 363 29.11 19.87 9.84
C CYS A 363 30.17 19.69 10.94
N HIS A 364 29.74 19.64 12.19
CA HIS A 364 30.70 19.66 13.29
C HIS A 364 31.56 18.41 13.30
N GLU A 365 30.96 17.30 12.93
CA GLU A 365 31.54 15.97 12.85
C GLU A 365 32.54 15.89 11.68
N LEU A 366 32.24 16.52 10.53
CA LEU A 366 33.20 16.65 9.44
C LEU A 366 34.50 17.34 9.88
N PHE A 367 34.38 18.50 10.56
CA PHE A 367 35.56 19.24 11.01
C PHE A 367 36.32 18.53 12.13
N ARG A 368 35.60 17.91 13.10
CA ARG A 368 36.22 17.09 14.17
C ARG A 368 36.98 15.90 13.60
N LYS A 369 36.43 15.16 12.63
CA LYS A 369 37.12 14.04 11.94
C LYS A 369 38.43 14.48 11.30
N SER A 370 38.48 15.70 10.76
CA SER A 370 39.69 16.24 10.16
C SER A 370 40.79 16.60 11.19
N GLU A 371 40.42 16.75 12.47
CA GLU A 371 41.33 17.08 13.57
C GLU A 371 41.87 15.82 14.24
N SER A 372 41.02 14.80 14.42
CA SER A 372 41.33 13.53 15.10
C SER A 372 42.32 12.61 14.35
N GLY A 373 43.09 13.14 13.39
CA GLY A 373 44.23 12.44 12.78
C GLY A 373 44.00 11.90 11.37
N ASP A 374 42.85 12.17 10.74
CA ASP A 374 42.66 11.83 9.33
C ASP A 374 43.52 12.75 8.44
N LYS A 375 44.75 12.29 8.11
CA LYS A 375 45.73 13.05 7.30
C LYS A 375 45.19 13.42 5.91
N LYS A 376 44.35 12.58 5.31
CA LYS A 376 43.77 12.84 3.99
C LYS A 376 42.68 13.90 4.08
N LEU A 377 41.74 13.75 5.01
CA LEU A 377 40.69 14.76 5.20
C LEU A 377 41.28 16.10 5.65
N LYS A 378 42.36 16.06 6.44
CA LYS A 378 43.13 17.23 6.83
C LYS A 378 43.79 17.95 5.66
N SER A 379 44.27 17.26 4.63
CA SER A 379 44.84 17.93 3.45
C SER A 379 43.75 18.52 2.54
N LEU A 380 42.55 17.96 2.55
CA LEU A 380 41.42 18.44 1.75
C LEU A 380 40.80 19.72 2.33
N LEU A 381 40.67 19.80 3.65
CA LEU A 381 40.18 20.98 4.36
C LEU A 381 41.36 21.92 4.66
N THR A 382 41.42 23.06 3.96
CA THR A 382 42.52 24.03 4.12
C THR A 382 42.69 24.47 5.59
N ASP A 383 43.92 24.74 6.02
CA ASP A 383 44.20 25.23 7.38
C ASP A 383 43.43 26.51 7.71
N SER A 384 43.17 27.34 6.69
CA SER A 384 42.34 28.54 6.84
C SER A 384 40.90 28.20 7.22
N TRP A 385 40.27 27.22 6.57
CA TRP A 385 38.92 26.77 6.88
C TRP A 385 38.80 26.20 8.29
N LYS A 386 39.80 25.45 8.75
CA LYS A 386 39.85 24.93 10.11
C LYS A 386 39.96 26.05 11.13
N LYS A 387 40.90 26.98 10.94
CA LYS A 387 41.04 28.18 11.80
C LYS A 387 39.72 28.95 11.88
N ILE A 388 39.07 29.18 10.75
CA ILE A 388 37.77 29.82 10.69
C ILE A 388 36.74 29.06 11.54
N TYR A 389 36.61 27.75 11.33
CA TYR A 389 35.63 26.93 12.05
C TYR A 389 35.86 26.97 13.57
N PHE A 390 37.10 26.74 14.04
CA PHE A 390 37.40 26.74 15.46
C PHE A 390 37.25 28.12 16.12
N ASN A 391 37.55 29.19 15.40
CA ASN A 391 37.30 30.55 15.86
C ASN A 391 35.80 30.85 16.01
N LEU A 392 34.95 30.29 15.13
CA LEU A 392 33.49 30.44 15.23
C LEU A 392 32.90 29.65 16.40
N LEU A 393 33.52 28.52 16.79
CA LEU A 393 33.09 27.70 17.92
C LEU A 393 33.63 28.14 19.28
N SER A 394 34.67 28.96 19.30
CA SER A 394 35.24 29.54 20.51
C SER A 394 35.11 31.05 20.43
N PRO A 395 33.91 31.63 20.66
CA PRO A 395 33.74 33.06 20.46
C PRO A 395 34.68 33.88 21.33
N ASN A 396 35.15 33.35 22.48
CA ASN A 396 36.13 33.99 23.34
C ASN A 396 36.71 33.01 24.38
N LYS A 397 37.99 32.64 24.25
CA LYS A 397 38.87 32.47 25.43
C LYS A 397 39.49 33.81 25.87
N THR A 398 39.29 34.88 25.10
CA THR A 398 39.93 36.20 25.30
C THR A 398 39.01 37.29 25.83
N ALA A 399 37.68 37.16 25.79
CA ALA A 399 36.76 38.14 26.43
C ALA A 399 36.29 37.76 27.85
N LEU A 400 36.79 36.65 28.42
CA LEU A 400 36.55 36.28 29.83
C LEU A 400 37.76 36.58 30.74
N GLN A 401 38.69 37.42 30.27
CA GLN A 401 39.76 38.00 31.09
C GLN A 401 39.70 39.53 31.19
N GLN A 402 38.60 40.15 30.72
CA GLN A 402 38.37 41.60 30.86
C GLN A 402 36.94 41.96 31.26
N TRP A 403 36.27 41.10 32.01
CA TRP A 403 35.09 41.47 32.82
C TRP A 403 35.19 40.81 34.18
#